data_AF-A0A2E6HA17-F1
#
_entry.id   AF-A0A2E6HA17-F1
#
_cell.length_a   1.000
_cell.length_b   1.000
_cell.length_c   1.000
_cell.angle_alpha   90.00
_cell.angle_beta   90.00
_cell.angle_gamma   90.00
#
_symmetry.space_group_name_H-M   'P 1'
#
loop_
_entity.id
_entity.type
_entity.pdbx_description
1 polymer ?
#
loop_
_entity_poly.entity_id
_entity_poly.type
_entity_poly.pdbx_seq_one_letter_code
_entity_poly.pdbx_strand_id
1 'polypeptide(L)'
;MTSRLKKELIYLKRFLLNIFSPERVFKVSVQDCIAETGHSYGPNGNHFFTKALQAGDSKEELKGYLREYYKKFLVKSFNEFVNEDIGKPEGKLYFLPWEKDRIRELERFKGSHKAGPTNEADLEIIVDRLVNILNIVRTKGFKQKSIKDGIIRVQKLVNKDGKSKFIIRDGQHRLAIASYLEIKEVFVTYESVYYFRDKEESIILEKSVDSWPKVKSGLISREQALKYFNKVFNTTVGNENC
;
A
#
# COMPACT_ATOMS: atom_id res chain seq x y z
N MET A 1 12.60 -30.14 -7.05
CA MET A 1 12.96 -28.95 -6.23
C MET A 1 11.77 -28.58 -5.34
N THR A 2 11.90 -28.70 -4.03
CA THR A 2 10.81 -28.46 -3.07
C THR A 2 10.30 -27.01 -3.14
N SER A 3 9.03 -26.76 -2.79
CA SER A 3 8.44 -25.40 -2.85
C SER A 3 9.20 -24.39 -1.97
N ARG A 4 9.84 -24.88 -0.91
CA ARG A 4 10.71 -24.12 0.00
C ARG A 4 11.97 -23.59 -0.70
N LEU A 5 12.70 -24.45 -1.42
CA LEU A 5 13.90 -24.04 -2.16
C LEU A 5 13.60 -22.99 -3.23
N LYS A 6 12.46 -23.08 -3.92
CA LYS A 6 12.03 -22.05 -4.88
C LYS A 6 11.77 -20.70 -4.20
N LYS A 7 11.14 -20.69 -3.02
CA LYS A 7 10.89 -19.46 -2.25
C LYS A 7 12.20 -18.81 -1.79
N GLU A 8 13.13 -19.59 -1.27
CA GLU A 8 14.45 -19.11 -0.85
C GLU A 8 15.26 -18.54 -2.03
N LEU A 9 15.23 -19.19 -3.19
CA LEU A 9 15.92 -18.70 -4.39
C LEU A 9 15.35 -17.37 -4.89
N ILE A 10 14.02 -17.22 -4.87
CA ILE A 10 13.34 -15.96 -5.22
C ILE A 10 13.72 -14.86 -4.22
N TYR A 11 13.75 -15.20 -2.93
CA TYR A 11 14.16 -14.29 -1.87
C TYR A 11 15.60 -13.80 -2.07
N LEU A 12 16.54 -14.73 -2.27
CA LEU A 12 17.95 -14.42 -2.50
C LEU A 12 18.12 -13.55 -3.75
N LYS A 13 17.46 -13.89 -4.86
CA LYS A 13 17.51 -13.09 -6.10
C LYS A 13 17.02 -11.66 -5.86
N ARG A 14 15.92 -11.48 -5.12
CA ARG A 14 15.38 -10.16 -4.75
C ARG A 14 16.32 -9.38 -3.83
N PHE A 15 16.89 -10.05 -2.84
CA PHE A 15 17.87 -9.47 -1.92
C PHE A 15 19.10 -8.97 -2.67
N LEU A 16 19.67 -9.80 -3.56
CA LEU A 16 20.82 -9.44 -4.38
C LEU A 16 20.48 -8.30 -5.35
N LEU A 17 19.30 -8.29 -5.98
CA LEU A 17 18.87 -7.17 -6.84
C LEU A 17 18.83 -5.84 -6.08
N ASN A 18 18.39 -5.82 -4.83
CA ASN A 18 18.38 -4.60 -4.02
C ASN A 18 19.79 -4.16 -3.56
N ILE A 19 20.76 -5.07 -3.52
CA ILE A 19 22.15 -4.76 -3.19
C ILE A 19 22.89 -4.22 -4.42
N PHE A 20 22.70 -4.86 -5.57
CA PHE A 20 23.48 -4.58 -6.78
C PHE A 20 22.83 -3.57 -7.74
N SER A 21 21.69 -2.98 -7.37
CA SER A 21 21.04 -1.94 -8.17
C SER A 21 20.60 -0.75 -7.32
N PRO A 22 21.54 -0.06 -6.63
CA PRO A 22 21.24 1.07 -5.77
C PRO A 22 20.55 2.23 -6.49
N GLU A 23 20.76 2.37 -7.80
CA GLU A 23 20.13 3.39 -8.65
C GLU A 23 18.58 3.28 -8.69
N ARG A 24 18.03 2.14 -8.28
CA ARG A 24 16.58 1.87 -8.27
C ARG A 24 15.90 2.23 -6.96
N VAL A 25 16.70 2.63 -5.98
CA VAL A 25 16.26 2.88 -4.61
C VAL A 25 16.43 4.36 -4.35
N PHE A 26 15.33 5.02 -3.99
CA PHE A 26 15.31 6.45 -3.74
C PHE A 26 14.59 6.74 -2.43
N LYS A 27 14.84 7.93 -1.88
CA LYS A 27 14.16 8.39 -0.68
C LYS A 27 12.84 9.05 -1.02
N VAL A 28 11.85 8.85 -0.17
CA VAL A 28 10.59 9.59 -0.18
C VAL A 28 10.23 10.01 1.23
N SER A 29 9.52 11.13 1.34
CA SER A 29 8.95 11.53 2.63
C SER A 29 7.81 10.61 3.02
N VAL A 30 7.77 10.21 4.30
CA VAL A 30 6.69 9.39 4.85
C VAL A 30 5.33 10.07 4.73
N GLN A 31 5.28 11.41 4.79
CA GLN A 31 4.03 12.18 4.63
C GLN A 31 3.46 12.15 3.20
N ASP A 32 4.29 11.79 2.22
CA ASP A 32 3.88 11.64 0.82
C ASP A 32 3.46 10.22 0.46
N CYS A 33 3.56 9.31 1.42
CA CYS A 33 3.14 7.94 1.27
C CYS A 33 1.68 7.73 1.66
N ILE A 34 1.00 6.87 0.93
CA ILE A 34 -0.42 6.59 1.11
C ILE A 34 -0.73 5.12 0.80
N ALA A 35 -1.62 4.51 1.57
CA ALA A 35 -2.12 3.18 1.27
C ALA A 35 -3.02 3.22 0.03
N GLU A 36 -3.18 2.08 -0.64
CA GLU A 36 -4.12 1.92 -1.77
C GLU A 36 -5.57 2.25 -1.41
N THR A 37 -5.90 2.25 -0.12
CA THR A 37 -7.23 2.58 0.41
C THR A 37 -7.40 4.05 0.74
N GLY A 38 -6.37 4.89 0.53
CA GLY A 38 -6.39 6.33 0.82
C GLY A 38 -5.78 6.70 2.17
N HIS A 39 -5.52 5.75 3.06
CA HIS A 39 -4.97 6.10 4.38
C HIS A 39 -3.53 6.62 4.30
N SER A 40 -3.29 7.80 4.88
CA SER A 40 -1.98 8.45 4.83
C SER A 40 -1.08 8.07 6.02
N TYR A 41 0.24 8.10 5.78
CA TYR A 41 1.27 7.77 6.79
C TYR A 41 1.93 9.00 7.42
N GLY A 42 1.52 10.23 7.06
CA GLY A 42 2.08 11.44 7.64
C GLY A 42 1.82 11.59 9.15
N PRO A 43 2.38 12.62 9.81
CA PRO A 43 2.21 12.84 11.26
C PRO A 43 0.75 12.88 11.71
N ASN A 44 -0.07 13.49 10.86
CA ASN A 44 -1.51 13.60 11.06
C ASN A 44 -2.28 12.46 10.36
N GLY A 45 -1.60 11.48 9.78
CA GLY A 45 -2.21 10.44 8.97
C GLY A 45 -3.15 9.50 9.75
N ASN A 46 -3.99 8.80 9.00
CA ASN A 46 -5.01 7.89 9.52
C ASN A 46 -4.73 6.42 9.18
N HIS A 47 -3.49 6.05 8.81
CA HIS A 47 -3.16 4.64 8.60
C HIS A 47 -3.39 3.81 9.86
N PHE A 48 -4.22 2.78 9.74
CA PHE A 48 -4.71 1.97 10.85
C PHE A 48 -3.60 1.22 11.61
N PHE A 49 -2.49 0.84 10.97
CA PHE A 49 -1.35 0.27 11.71
C PHE A 49 -0.64 1.31 12.55
N THR A 50 -0.47 2.54 12.02
CA THR A 50 0.07 3.65 12.81
C THR A 50 -0.85 3.95 13.98
N LYS A 51 -2.17 3.98 13.76
CA LYS A 51 -3.16 4.22 14.83
C LYS A 51 -3.18 3.10 15.86
N ALA A 52 -3.04 1.85 15.45
CA ALA A 52 -2.89 0.72 16.36
C ALA A 52 -1.66 0.90 17.26
N LEU A 53 -0.49 1.19 16.67
CA LEU A 53 0.75 1.44 17.40
C LEU A 53 0.68 2.64 18.35
N GLN A 54 -0.07 3.69 17.97
CA GLN A 54 -0.32 4.85 18.82
C GLN A 54 -1.24 4.51 20.01
N ALA A 55 -2.16 3.55 19.84
CA ALA A 55 -3.05 3.09 20.91
C ALA A 55 -2.35 2.15 21.90
N GLY A 56 -1.37 1.39 21.43
CA GLY A 56 -0.56 0.47 22.23
C GLY A 56 0.37 -0.35 21.35
N ASP A 57 1.51 -0.78 21.87
CA ASP A 57 2.53 -1.52 21.11
C ASP A 57 2.74 -2.95 21.59
N SER A 58 2.00 -3.37 22.62
CA SER A 58 1.93 -4.78 23.01
C SER A 58 1.14 -5.58 21.97
N LYS A 59 1.42 -6.88 21.90
CA LYS A 59 0.76 -7.79 20.97
C LYS A 59 -0.76 -7.80 21.19
N GLU A 60 -1.19 -7.81 22.44
CA GLU A 60 -2.58 -7.86 22.86
C GLU A 60 -3.34 -6.57 22.48
N GLU A 61 -2.74 -5.40 22.72
CA GLU A 61 -3.33 -4.10 22.36
C GLU A 61 -3.46 -3.95 20.84
N LEU A 62 -2.39 -4.27 20.11
CA LEU A 62 -2.39 -4.24 18.64
C LEU A 62 -3.46 -5.17 18.08
N LYS A 63 -3.55 -6.40 18.61
CA LYS A 63 -4.57 -7.37 18.19
C LYS A 63 -5.98 -6.87 18.49
N GLY A 64 -6.21 -6.31 19.67
CA GLY A 64 -7.49 -5.74 20.06
C GLY A 64 -7.93 -4.61 19.12
N TYR A 65 -7.05 -3.65 18.87
CA TYR A 65 -7.31 -2.53 17.98
C TYR A 65 -7.62 -3.00 16.55
N LEU A 66 -6.75 -3.85 15.99
CA LEU A 66 -6.88 -4.29 14.60
C LEU A 66 -8.09 -5.20 14.38
N ARG A 67 -8.50 -5.99 15.38
CA ARG A 67 -9.75 -6.77 15.32
C ARG A 67 -10.95 -5.85 15.11
N GLU A 68 -11.07 -4.79 15.89
CA GLU A 68 -12.18 -3.84 15.77
C GLU A 68 -12.14 -3.06 14.46
N TYR A 69 -10.93 -2.68 14.01
CA TYR A 69 -10.74 -2.07 12.70
C TYR A 69 -11.22 -2.98 11.57
N TYR A 70 -10.77 -4.24 11.51
CA TYR A 70 -11.13 -5.15 10.40
C TYR A 70 -12.60 -5.58 10.39
N LYS A 71 -13.33 -5.45 11.51
CA LYS A 71 -14.79 -5.64 11.52
C LYS A 71 -15.52 -4.52 10.77
N LYS A 72 -15.00 -3.29 10.84
CA LYS A 72 -15.64 -2.09 10.29
C LYS A 72 -15.14 -1.75 8.89
N PHE A 73 -13.83 -1.86 8.68
CA PHE A 73 -13.19 -1.45 7.44
C PHE A 73 -13.09 -2.61 6.46
N LEU A 74 -14.12 -2.76 5.63
CA LEU A 74 -14.16 -3.74 4.55
C LEU A 74 -13.50 -3.19 3.27
N VAL A 75 -13.01 -4.10 2.42
CA VAL A 75 -12.53 -3.71 1.10
C VAL A 75 -13.68 -3.16 0.27
N LYS A 76 -13.48 -1.98 -0.33
CA LYS A 76 -14.48 -1.34 -1.19
C LYS A 76 -14.28 -1.78 -2.64
N SER A 77 -15.39 -2.03 -3.33
CA SER A 77 -15.46 -2.07 -4.78
C SER A 77 -15.12 -0.71 -5.40
N PHE A 78 -14.91 -0.66 -6.71
CA PHE A 78 -14.69 0.59 -7.40
C PHE A 78 -15.88 1.54 -7.25
N ASN A 79 -17.11 1.05 -7.43
CA ASN A 79 -18.35 1.82 -7.26
C ASN A 79 -18.42 2.47 -5.87
N GLU A 80 -18.15 1.71 -4.81
CA GLU A 80 -18.14 2.23 -3.43
C GLU A 80 -17.02 3.25 -3.19
N PHE A 81 -15.89 3.10 -3.88
CA PHE A 81 -14.78 4.04 -3.76
C PHE A 81 -15.11 5.40 -4.38
N VAL A 82 -15.72 5.39 -5.58
CA VAL A 82 -16.11 6.61 -6.30
C VAL A 82 -17.52 7.11 -5.93
N ASN A 83 -18.25 6.36 -5.10
CA ASN A 83 -19.63 6.62 -4.69
C ASN A 83 -20.59 6.80 -5.87
N GLU A 84 -20.48 5.92 -6.85
CA GLU A 84 -21.22 5.98 -8.12
C GLU A 84 -21.32 4.57 -8.72
N ASP A 85 -22.44 4.24 -9.37
CA ASP A 85 -22.52 3.02 -10.20
C ASP A 85 -21.99 3.30 -11.60
N ILE A 86 -20.90 2.65 -11.98
CA ILE A 86 -20.33 2.80 -13.33
C ILE A 86 -21.14 2.09 -14.44
N GLY A 87 -22.22 1.37 -14.09
CA GLY A 87 -23.09 0.68 -15.05
C GLY A 87 -22.45 -0.56 -15.69
N LYS A 88 -21.38 -1.08 -15.10
CA LYS A 88 -20.64 -2.27 -15.54
C LYS A 88 -20.46 -3.25 -14.37
N PRO A 89 -20.51 -4.59 -14.60
CA PRO A 89 -20.31 -5.57 -13.54
C PRO A 89 -19.00 -5.42 -12.76
N GLU A 90 -17.93 -4.97 -13.45
CA GLU A 90 -16.62 -4.72 -12.87
C GLU A 90 -16.65 -3.63 -11.80
N GLY A 91 -17.65 -2.75 -11.80
CA GLY A 91 -17.85 -1.74 -10.76
C GLY A 91 -17.97 -2.32 -9.36
N LYS A 92 -18.43 -3.58 -9.24
CA LYS A 92 -18.53 -4.34 -7.98
C LYS A 92 -17.20 -5.00 -7.56
N LEU A 93 -16.14 -4.84 -8.34
CA LEU A 93 -14.83 -5.42 -8.11
C LEU A 93 -13.84 -4.32 -7.71
N TYR A 94 -12.70 -4.71 -7.15
CA TYR A 94 -11.60 -3.79 -6.85
C TYR A 94 -10.65 -3.70 -8.06
N PHE A 95 -10.35 -2.48 -8.50
CA PHE A 95 -9.30 -2.21 -9.48
C PHE A 95 -8.79 -0.77 -9.38
N LEU A 96 -7.64 -0.52 -10.02
CA LEU A 96 -7.08 0.81 -10.18
C LEU A 96 -7.25 1.27 -11.64
N PRO A 97 -7.64 2.54 -11.89
CA PRO A 97 -7.86 3.06 -13.25
C PRO A 97 -6.67 2.86 -14.21
N TRP A 98 -5.45 2.94 -13.68
CA TRP A 98 -4.21 2.88 -14.45
C TRP A 98 -3.60 1.47 -14.59
N GLU A 99 -4.20 0.42 -14.00
CA GLU A 99 -3.68 -0.94 -14.12
C GLU A 99 -4.38 -1.72 -15.24
N LYS A 100 -3.60 -2.20 -16.22
CA LYS A 100 -4.14 -2.90 -17.41
C LYS A 100 -4.84 -4.21 -17.06
N ASP A 101 -4.14 -5.11 -16.37
CA ASP A 101 -4.56 -6.51 -16.21
C ASP A 101 -4.95 -6.88 -14.78
N ARG A 102 -5.44 -5.90 -14.00
CA ARG A 102 -5.82 -6.10 -12.59
C ARG A 102 -7.23 -5.62 -12.30
N ILE A 103 -8.15 -6.58 -12.31
CA ILE A 103 -9.49 -6.47 -11.74
C ILE A 103 -9.64 -7.65 -10.78
N ARG A 104 -10.07 -7.41 -9.54
CA ARG A 104 -10.04 -8.41 -8.48
C ARG A 104 -11.36 -8.46 -7.75
N GLU A 105 -11.86 -9.68 -7.57
CA GLU A 105 -12.93 -9.95 -6.63
C GLU A 105 -12.54 -9.54 -5.22
N LEU A 106 -13.51 -9.00 -4.48
CA LEU A 106 -13.33 -8.56 -3.09
C LEU A 106 -12.93 -9.72 -2.17
N GLU A 107 -13.42 -10.93 -2.48
CA GLU A 107 -13.09 -12.18 -1.80
C GLU A 107 -11.59 -12.48 -1.74
N ARG A 108 -10.82 -12.04 -2.75
CA ARG A 108 -9.35 -12.20 -2.74
C ARG A 108 -8.65 -11.41 -1.63
N PHE A 109 -9.36 -10.51 -0.97
CA PHE A 109 -8.85 -9.72 0.15
C PHE A 109 -9.25 -10.29 1.52
N LYS A 110 -9.99 -11.40 1.59
CA LYS A 110 -10.22 -12.09 2.87
C LYS A 110 -8.89 -12.49 3.51
N GLY A 111 -8.72 -12.16 4.79
CA GLY A 111 -7.47 -12.38 5.51
C GLY A 111 -6.32 -11.44 5.10
N SER A 112 -6.60 -10.44 4.25
CA SER A 112 -5.59 -9.47 3.84
C SER A 112 -5.30 -8.48 4.95
N HIS A 113 -4.02 -8.11 5.08
CA HIS A 113 -3.61 -7.02 5.97
C HIS A 113 -4.05 -5.63 5.49
N LYS A 114 -4.78 -5.50 4.38
CA LYS A 114 -5.18 -4.23 3.78
C LYS A 114 -6.57 -3.76 4.22
N ALA A 115 -7.47 -4.71 4.45
CA ALA A 115 -8.87 -4.49 4.78
C ALA A 115 -9.48 -5.80 5.28
N GLY A 116 -10.60 -5.70 5.99
CA GLY A 116 -11.34 -6.85 6.48
C GLY A 116 -12.30 -7.47 5.45
N PRO A 117 -12.96 -8.58 5.83
CA PRO A 117 -12.81 -9.25 7.13
C PRO A 117 -11.52 -10.09 7.22
N THR A 118 -10.96 -10.15 8.43
CA THR A 118 -9.74 -10.90 8.75
C THR A 118 -10.03 -11.85 9.89
N ASN A 119 -9.79 -13.15 9.71
CA ASN A 119 -10.00 -14.13 10.77
C ASN A 119 -8.88 -14.04 11.83
N GLU A 120 -9.06 -14.69 12.98
CA GLU A 120 -8.09 -14.61 14.10
C GLU A 120 -6.70 -15.17 13.74
N ALA A 121 -6.61 -16.19 12.89
CA ALA A 121 -5.33 -16.79 12.50
C ALA A 121 -4.52 -15.83 11.60
N ASP A 122 -5.16 -15.21 10.62
CA ASP A 122 -4.52 -14.21 9.76
C ASP A 122 -4.17 -12.93 10.55
N LEU A 123 -5.05 -12.52 11.48
CA LEU A 123 -4.78 -11.39 12.36
C LEU A 123 -3.54 -11.62 13.22
N GLU A 124 -3.37 -12.82 13.76
CA GLU A 124 -2.18 -13.20 14.54
C GLU A 124 -0.89 -13.01 13.73
N ILE A 125 -0.88 -13.50 12.49
CA ILE A 125 0.27 -13.37 11.57
C ILE A 125 0.58 -11.90 11.28
N ILE A 126 -0.45 -11.07 11.10
CA ILE A 126 -0.31 -9.63 10.85
C ILE A 126 0.31 -8.92 12.06
N VAL A 127 -0.22 -9.20 13.26
CA VAL A 127 0.28 -8.59 14.52
C VAL A 127 1.71 -9.04 14.80
N ASP A 128 2.00 -10.33 14.69
CA ASP A 128 3.35 -10.87 14.89
C ASP A 128 4.37 -10.21 13.98
N ARG A 129 3.99 -9.98 12.72
CA ARG A 129 4.84 -9.27 11.77
C ARG A 129 5.08 -7.83 12.20
N LEU A 130 4.06 -7.11 12.65
CA LEU A 130 4.17 -5.73 13.11
C LEU A 130 5.09 -5.63 14.33
N VAL A 131 4.84 -6.46 15.36
CA VAL A 131 5.65 -6.53 16.59
C VAL A 131 7.11 -6.87 16.29
N ASN A 132 7.34 -7.89 15.44
CA ASN A 132 8.70 -8.28 15.08
C ASN A 132 9.47 -7.17 14.37
N ILE A 133 8.83 -6.46 13.42
CA ILE A 133 9.48 -5.33 12.73
C ILE A 133 9.76 -4.20 13.73
N LEU A 134 8.80 -3.89 14.63
CA LEU A 134 8.98 -2.85 15.65
C LEU A 134 10.18 -3.16 16.56
N ASN A 135 10.30 -4.40 17.03
CA ASN A 135 11.41 -4.85 17.87
C ASN A 135 12.75 -4.77 17.13
N ILE A 136 12.81 -5.17 15.86
CA ILE A 136 14.01 -5.02 15.03
C ILE A 136 14.40 -3.54 14.92
N VAL A 137 13.44 -2.65 14.67
CA VAL A 137 13.70 -1.22 14.51
C VAL A 137 14.16 -0.59 15.83
N ARG A 138 13.56 -0.95 16.96
CA ARG A 138 13.98 -0.49 18.29
C ARG A 138 15.40 -0.91 18.65
N THR A 139 15.75 -2.16 18.34
CA THR A 139 17.06 -2.73 18.72
C THR A 139 18.19 -2.37 17.75
N LYS A 140 17.89 -2.18 16.46
CA LYS A 140 18.92 -2.02 15.41
C LYS A 140 18.80 -0.73 14.61
N GLY A 141 17.79 0.09 14.88
CA GLY A 141 17.39 1.24 14.08
C GLY A 141 16.64 0.83 12.80
N PHE A 142 16.10 1.82 12.09
CA PHE A 142 15.34 1.60 10.84
C PHE A 142 16.26 1.35 9.64
N LYS A 143 16.95 0.20 9.64
CA LYS A 143 17.83 -0.22 8.56
C LYS A 143 17.07 -1.12 7.59
N GLN A 144 16.36 -0.55 6.62
CA GLN A 144 15.45 -1.31 5.72
C GLN A 144 16.12 -2.51 5.02
N LYS A 145 17.39 -2.40 4.64
CA LYS A 145 18.16 -3.52 4.04
C LYS A 145 18.33 -4.73 4.97
N SER A 146 18.21 -4.53 6.29
CA SER A 146 18.30 -5.59 7.31
C SER A 146 16.94 -6.19 7.70
N ILE A 147 15.84 -5.61 7.21
CA ILE A 147 14.49 -6.14 7.46
C ILE A 147 14.20 -7.18 6.39
N LYS A 148 13.77 -8.39 6.80
CA LYS A 148 13.49 -9.54 5.91
C LYS A 148 12.63 -9.16 4.70
N ASP A 149 11.69 -8.24 4.86
CA ASP A 149 10.76 -7.85 3.81
C ASP A 149 11.35 -6.90 2.75
N GLY A 150 12.62 -6.53 2.88
CA GLY A 150 13.39 -5.77 1.89
C GLY A 150 13.05 -4.29 1.84
N ILE A 151 12.92 -3.76 0.63
CA ILE A 151 12.62 -2.33 0.35
C ILE A 151 11.11 -2.15 0.17
N ILE A 152 10.59 -0.98 0.54
CA ILE A 152 9.17 -0.61 0.37
C ILE A 152 8.92 -0.39 -1.12
N ARG A 153 7.78 -0.89 -1.63
CA ARG A 153 7.47 -0.82 -3.07
C ARG A 153 6.33 0.14 -3.32
N VAL A 154 6.51 1.02 -4.31
CA VAL A 154 5.59 2.13 -4.56
C VAL A 154 5.17 2.27 -6.01
N GLN A 155 4.03 2.92 -6.23
CA GLN A 155 3.67 3.58 -7.47
C GLN A 155 3.65 5.09 -7.22
N LYS A 156 4.25 5.89 -8.10
CA LYS A 156 4.25 7.36 -7.96
C LYS A 156 3.09 7.94 -8.75
N LEU A 157 2.29 8.76 -8.10
CA LEU A 157 1.21 9.53 -8.72
C LEU A 157 1.63 10.99 -8.76
N VAL A 158 1.37 11.67 -9.88
CA VAL A 158 1.65 13.10 -10.05
C VAL A 158 0.38 13.79 -10.53
N ASN A 159 -0.12 14.73 -9.73
CA ASN A 159 -1.31 15.50 -10.08
C ASN A 159 -0.98 16.61 -11.12
N LYS A 160 -2.01 17.30 -11.60
CA LYS A 160 -1.85 18.39 -12.58
C LYS A 160 -0.99 19.57 -12.08
N ASP A 161 -0.90 19.76 -10.76
CA ASP A 161 -0.10 20.81 -10.12
C ASP A 161 1.37 20.36 -9.87
N GLY A 162 1.74 19.15 -10.31
CA GLY A 162 3.07 18.58 -10.10
C GLY A 162 3.30 17.97 -8.70
N LYS A 163 2.30 18.00 -7.81
CA LYS A 163 2.38 17.36 -6.49
C LYS A 163 2.43 15.85 -6.66
N SER A 164 3.30 15.21 -5.88
CA SER A 164 3.50 13.76 -5.92
C SER A 164 2.97 13.06 -4.68
N LYS A 165 2.38 11.87 -4.87
CA LYS A 165 2.09 10.92 -3.80
C LYS A 165 2.61 9.53 -4.18
N PHE A 166 2.94 8.72 -3.18
CA PHE A 166 3.50 7.39 -3.35
C PHE A 166 2.53 6.35 -2.78
N ILE A 167 1.81 5.65 -3.66
CA ILE A 167 0.94 4.55 -3.26
C ILE A 167 1.80 3.36 -2.88
N ILE A 168 1.61 2.87 -1.65
CA ILE A 168 2.33 1.73 -1.12
C ILE A 168 1.74 0.42 -1.63
N ARG A 169 2.49 -0.26 -2.49
CA ARG A 169 2.14 -1.59 -3.04
C ARG A 169 2.59 -2.71 -2.13
N ASP A 170 3.69 -2.49 -1.40
CA ASP A 170 4.21 -3.40 -0.39
C ASP A 170 5.06 -2.68 0.65
N GLY A 171 5.07 -3.20 1.87
CA GLY A 171 5.79 -2.62 3.00
C GLY A 171 4.95 -1.75 3.92
N GLN A 172 3.63 -1.93 3.94
CA GLN A 172 2.72 -1.16 4.80
C GLN A 172 3.09 -1.23 6.29
N HIS A 173 3.46 -2.41 6.81
CA HIS A 173 3.92 -2.57 8.20
C HIS A 173 5.17 -1.73 8.51
N ARG A 174 6.17 -1.78 7.62
CA ARG A 174 7.43 -1.03 7.76
C ARG A 174 7.19 0.47 7.77
N LEU A 175 6.32 0.93 6.87
CA LEU A 175 6.01 2.34 6.77
C LEU A 175 5.15 2.84 7.94
N ALA A 176 4.22 2.03 8.44
CA ALA A 176 3.45 2.34 9.64
C ALA A 176 4.36 2.51 10.86
N ILE A 177 5.35 1.63 11.01
CA ILE A 177 6.36 1.74 12.07
C ILE A 177 7.24 2.98 11.87
N ALA A 178 7.65 3.28 10.64
CA ALA A 178 8.39 4.50 10.34
C ALA A 178 7.59 5.75 10.71
N SER A 179 6.30 5.77 10.37
CA SER A 179 5.34 6.82 10.73
C SER A 179 5.18 6.97 12.25
N TYR A 180 4.96 5.87 12.96
CA TYR A 180 4.83 5.82 14.42
C TYR A 180 6.09 6.32 15.15
N LEU A 181 7.28 5.97 14.65
CA LEU A 181 8.57 6.41 15.19
C LEU A 181 9.05 7.76 14.63
N GLU A 182 8.15 8.51 13.97
CA GLU A 182 8.39 9.84 13.42
C GLU A 182 9.55 9.96 12.41
N ILE A 183 9.90 8.84 11.77
CA ILE A 183 10.92 8.80 10.71
C ILE A 183 10.40 9.60 9.52
N LYS A 184 11.15 10.62 9.09
CA LYS A 184 10.70 11.57 8.05
C LYS A 184 10.82 11.02 6.64
N GLU A 185 11.82 10.17 6.40
CA GLU A 185 12.13 9.63 5.07
C GLU A 185 12.36 8.12 5.12
N VAL A 186 11.95 7.43 4.05
CA VAL A 186 12.23 6.01 3.85
C VAL A 186 12.77 5.75 2.46
N PHE A 187 13.55 4.68 2.30
CA PHE A 187 13.95 4.18 1.00
C PHE A 187 12.82 3.35 0.39
N VAL A 188 12.55 3.60 -0.89
CA VAL A 188 11.54 2.91 -1.69
C VAL A 188 12.12 2.51 -3.04
N THR A 189 11.38 1.66 -3.75
CA THR A 189 11.61 1.36 -5.16
C THR A 189 10.28 1.26 -5.89
N TYR A 190 10.29 1.48 -7.21
CA TYR A 190 9.08 1.31 -8.01
C TYR A 190 8.67 -0.17 -8.09
N GLU A 191 7.38 -0.44 -7.97
CA GLU A 191 6.81 -1.80 -8.08
C GLU A 191 7.15 -2.46 -9.43
N SER A 192 7.17 -1.71 -10.53
CA SER A 192 7.53 -2.21 -11.86
C SER A 192 8.97 -2.69 -11.93
N VAL A 193 9.89 -1.86 -11.42
CA VAL A 193 11.33 -2.07 -11.40
C VAL A 193 11.73 -3.24 -10.48
N TYR A 194 10.97 -3.48 -9.42
CA TYR A 194 11.19 -4.60 -8.50
C TYR A 194 11.00 -5.97 -9.16
N TYR A 195 10.01 -6.10 -10.06
CA TYR A 195 9.73 -7.37 -10.74
C TYR A 195 10.43 -7.52 -12.08
N PHE A 196 10.66 -6.42 -12.79
CA PHE A 196 11.16 -6.43 -14.15
C PHE A 196 12.31 -5.46 -14.28
N ARG A 197 13.49 -5.96 -14.69
CA ARG A 197 14.71 -5.17 -14.69
C ARG A 197 14.63 -3.97 -15.64
N ASP A 198 13.85 -4.11 -16.71
CA ASP A 198 13.82 -3.25 -17.89
C ASP A 198 12.47 -2.53 -18.08
N LYS A 199 11.58 -2.57 -17.08
CA LYS A 199 10.34 -1.79 -17.15
C LYS A 199 10.57 -0.37 -16.69
N GLU A 200 9.97 0.57 -17.43
CA GLU A 200 9.90 1.98 -17.06
C GLU A 200 9.29 2.17 -15.66
N GLU A 201 9.67 3.29 -15.05
CA GLU A 201 9.12 3.73 -13.77
C GLU A 201 7.59 3.79 -13.86
N SER A 202 6.90 3.17 -12.91
CA SER A 202 5.45 3.28 -12.82
C SER A 202 5.06 4.64 -12.24
N ILE A 203 5.22 5.69 -13.05
CA ILE A 203 4.73 7.04 -12.78
C ILE A 203 3.37 7.18 -13.47
N ILE A 204 2.36 7.51 -12.66
CA ILE A 204 1.00 7.75 -13.11
C ILE A 204 0.78 9.26 -13.11
N LEU A 205 0.55 9.81 -14.30
CA LEU A 205 0.34 11.24 -14.50
C LEU A 205 -1.16 11.52 -14.66
N GLU A 206 -1.70 12.45 -13.88
CA GLU A 206 -3.10 12.89 -14.03
C GLU A 206 -3.38 13.41 -15.45
N LYS A 207 -2.43 14.17 -16.02
CA LYS A 207 -2.53 14.71 -17.38
C LYS A 207 -2.68 13.63 -18.47
N SER A 208 -2.34 12.38 -18.16
CA SER A 208 -2.46 11.24 -19.09
C SER A 208 -3.67 10.36 -18.79
N VAL A 209 -4.69 10.87 -18.07
CA VAL A 209 -5.85 10.07 -17.66
C VAL A 209 -6.57 9.38 -18.84
N ASP A 210 -6.65 10.02 -20.00
CA ASP A 210 -7.29 9.42 -21.18
C ASP A 210 -6.52 8.21 -21.72
N SER A 211 -5.22 8.11 -21.41
CA SER A 211 -4.38 6.97 -21.78
C SER A 211 -4.36 5.86 -20.72
N TRP A 212 -5.00 6.05 -19.57
CA TRP A 212 -5.04 5.02 -18.54
C TRP A 212 -5.84 3.81 -19.03
N PRO A 213 -5.37 2.56 -18.81
CA PRO A 213 -5.95 1.38 -19.43
C PRO A 213 -7.47 1.24 -19.29
N LYS A 214 -8.05 1.55 -18.12
CA LYS A 214 -9.50 1.40 -17.90
C LYS A 214 -10.33 2.55 -18.48
N VAL A 215 -9.74 3.73 -18.64
CA VAL A 215 -10.36 4.87 -19.33
C VAL A 215 -10.30 4.63 -20.84
N LYS A 216 -9.12 4.29 -21.36
CA LYS A 216 -8.89 3.99 -22.78
C LYS A 216 -9.76 2.85 -23.29
N SER A 217 -10.06 1.84 -22.46
CA SER A 217 -10.95 0.74 -22.84
C SER A 217 -12.44 1.07 -22.76
N GLY A 218 -12.81 2.26 -22.27
CA GLY A 218 -14.21 2.63 -22.01
C GLY A 218 -14.85 1.87 -20.83
N LEU A 219 -14.06 1.26 -19.94
CA LEU A 219 -14.61 0.58 -18.76
C LEU A 219 -15.14 1.59 -17.75
N ILE A 220 -14.42 2.71 -17.59
CA ILE A 220 -14.79 3.85 -16.75
C ILE A 220 -14.60 5.15 -17.53
N SER A 221 -15.34 6.19 -17.16
CA SER A 221 -15.16 7.52 -17.71
C SER A 221 -13.90 8.20 -17.15
N ARG A 222 -13.42 9.23 -17.85
CA ARG A 222 -12.37 10.13 -17.35
C ARG A 222 -12.73 10.69 -15.96
N GLU A 223 -13.98 11.12 -15.78
CA GLU A 223 -14.46 11.70 -14.52
C GLU A 223 -14.37 10.70 -13.37
N GLN A 224 -14.86 9.46 -13.58
CA GLN A 224 -14.79 8.39 -12.58
C GLN A 224 -13.33 8.04 -12.20
N ALA A 225 -12.44 8.01 -13.19
CA ALA A 225 -11.02 7.78 -12.94
C ALA A 225 -10.38 8.92 -12.12
N LEU A 226 -10.71 10.17 -12.42
CA LEU A 226 -10.23 11.33 -11.67
C LEU A 226 -10.84 11.43 -10.27
N LYS A 227 -12.10 11.01 -10.06
CA LYS A 227 -12.69 10.86 -8.72
C LYS A 227 -11.84 9.93 -7.85
N TYR A 228 -11.47 8.76 -8.39
CA TYR A 228 -10.58 7.83 -7.69
C TYR A 228 -9.21 8.46 -7.40
N PHE A 229 -8.56 9.01 -8.44
CA PHE A 229 -7.22 9.57 -8.35
C PHE A 229 -7.14 10.72 -7.33
N ASN A 230 -8.07 11.67 -7.39
CA ASN A 230 -8.07 12.85 -6.53
C ASN A 230 -8.32 12.51 -5.07
N LYS A 231 -9.02 11.41 -4.75
CA LYS A 231 -9.20 10.97 -3.35
C LYS A 231 -7.86 10.65 -2.66
N VAL A 232 -6.85 10.22 -3.42
CA VAL A 232 -5.48 9.97 -2.93
C VAL A 232 -4.78 11.28 -2.55
N PHE A 233 -5.11 12.39 -3.20
CA PHE A 233 -4.52 13.71 -2.91
C PHE A 233 -5.34 14.51 -1.89
N ASN A 234 -6.65 14.25 -1.82
CA ASN A 234 -7.61 14.95 -0.99
C ASN A 234 -7.87 14.27 0.35
N THR A 235 -7.12 13.23 0.72
CA THR A 235 -7.25 12.59 2.02
C THR A 235 -6.68 13.52 3.10
N THR A 236 -7.47 14.54 3.45
CA THR A 236 -7.25 15.40 4.60
C THR A 236 -7.51 14.61 5.87
N VAL A 237 -6.69 14.91 6.86
CA VAL A 237 -6.76 14.34 8.19
C VAL A 237 -8.04 14.81 8.86
N GLY A 238 -8.90 13.87 9.27
CA GLY A 238 -9.98 14.13 10.23
C GLY A 238 -11.42 13.89 9.76
N ASN A 239 -11.67 13.53 8.50
CA ASN A 239 -13.06 13.46 7.97
C ASN A 239 -13.54 12.08 7.51
N GLU A 240 -12.98 10.99 8.02
CA GLU A 240 -13.63 9.68 7.89
C GLU A 240 -14.07 9.20 9.28
N ASN A 241 -15.26 9.64 9.70
CA ASN A 241 -16.08 8.85 10.63
C ASN A 241 -16.41 7.54 9.89
N CYS A 242 -15.63 6.48 10.14
CA CYS A 242 -16.03 5.07 10.20
C CYS A 242 -14.79 4.17 10.33
#